data_AF-A0A060ZMC7-F1
#
_entry.id   AF-A0A060ZMC7-F1
#
_cell.length_a   1.000
_cell.length_b   1.000
_cell.length_c   1.000
_cell.angle_alpha   90.00
_cell.angle_beta   90.00
_cell.angle_gamma   90.00
#
_symmetry.space_group_name_H-M   'P 1'
#
loop_
_entity.id
_entity.type
_entity.pdbx_description
1 polymer ?
#
loop_
_entity_poly.entity_id
_entity_poly.type
_entity_poly.pdbx_seq_one_letter_code
_entity_poly.pdbx_strand_id
1 'polypeptide(L)'
;MLRFCGLTLNARIPGTGPIGVPAIAVPAAVALVPLVCFGHEVLRARRARARHRGVLDMVGRRSARLRATVLDHDTPAAYCLPGRRPRIVVSAGALRLLSPAQLESVLEHERAHIAGRHHLALAATEAFARVFRWLPLAREARAQTALLLEMAADDRALRRHPRQALVSALYTMAAGHAPHAPGGAFTVGGPGAVVRLRRMLDARRRPHPALCGLAAAVAVGLPLLPPLLGCAPGM
;
A
#
# COMPACT_ATOMS: atom_id res chain seq x y z
N MET A 1 -23.54 58.50 34.52
CA MET A 1 -23.79 57.32 35.38
C MET A 1 -24.04 56.11 34.48
N LEU A 2 -23.06 55.23 34.30
CA LEU A 2 -23.18 54.00 33.51
C LEU A 2 -23.00 52.81 34.46
N ARG A 3 -24.08 52.08 34.71
CA ARG A 3 -24.03 50.72 35.29
C ARG A 3 -23.74 49.77 34.14
N PHE A 4 -22.52 49.22 34.08
CA PHE A 4 -22.25 48.04 33.25
C PHE A 4 -22.21 46.81 34.16
N CYS A 5 -23.10 45.89 33.85
CA CYS A 5 -23.39 44.67 34.59
C CYS A 5 -22.14 43.79 34.67
N GLY A 6 -21.83 43.35 35.89
CA GLY A 6 -20.75 42.41 36.17
C GLY A 6 -20.96 41.11 35.40
N LEU A 7 -20.09 40.88 34.42
CA LEU A 7 -19.92 39.58 33.78
C LEU A 7 -18.42 39.31 33.80
N THR A 8 -17.89 39.04 35.00
CA THR A 8 -16.63 38.31 35.11
C THR A 8 -16.90 36.91 34.59
N LEU A 9 -16.70 36.70 33.29
CA LEU A 9 -16.62 35.38 32.70
C LEU A 9 -15.35 34.72 33.24
N ASN A 10 -15.40 34.29 34.49
CA ASN A 10 -14.41 33.38 35.05
C ASN A 10 -14.71 32.01 34.43
N ALA A 11 -14.38 31.87 33.14
CA ALA A 11 -14.27 30.59 32.47
C ALA A 11 -13.09 29.87 33.12
N ARG A 12 -13.36 29.33 34.30
CA ARG A 12 -12.49 28.39 34.99
C ARG A 12 -12.45 27.19 34.07
N ILE A 13 -11.41 27.09 33.23
CA ILE A 13 -11.06 25.84 32.57
C ILE A 13 -11.02 24.82 33.72
N PRO A 14 -11.92 23.83 33.77
CA PRO A 14 -11.94 22.89 34.86
C PRO A 14 -10.53 22.29 34.93
N GLY A 15 -9.86 22.54 36.05
CA GLY A 15 -8.47 22.12 36.24
C GLY A 15 -8.40 20.64 35.89
N THR A 16 -7.58 20.30 34.91
CA THR A 16 -7.25 18.92 34.60
C THR A 16 -6.60 18.33 35.85
N GLY A 17 -7.39 17.70 36.71
CA GLY A 17 -6.86 16.90 37.81
C GLY A 17 -5.92 15.82 37.26
N PRO A 18 -5.15 15.13 38.12
CA PRO A 18 -4.17 14.12 37.72
C PRO A 18 -4.75 12.98 36.84
N ILE A 19 -6.08 12.85 36.80
CA ILE A 19 -6.84 11.85 36.02
C ILE A 19 -7.27 12.37 34.63
N GLY A 20 -7.38 13.69 34.42
CA GLY A 20 -7.81 14.27 33.14
C GLY A 20 -6.73 14.28 32.05
N VAL A 21 -5.47 14.39 32.45
CA VAL A 21 -4.31 14.33 31.53
C VAL A 21 -4.18 12.96 30.84
N PRO A 22 -4.21 11.80 31.54
CA PRO A 22 -4.13 10.49 30.88
C PRO A 22 -5.35 10.17 30.00
N ALA A 23 -6.55 10.66 30.35
CA ALA A 23 -7.78 10.43 29.59
C ALA A 23 -7.71 10.99 28.15
N ILE A 24 -6.99 12.09 27.93
CA ILE A 24 -6.80 12.71 26.62
C ILE A 24 -5.47 12.27 25.99
N ALA A 25 -4.41 12.17 26.79
CA ALA A 25 -3.08 11.85 26.30
C ALA A 25 -2.99 10.44 25.67
N VAL A 26 -3.67 9.44 26.25
CA VAL A 26 -3.61 8.06 25.74
C VAL A 26 -4.33 7.93 24.39
N PRO A 27 -5.58 8.37 24.20
CA PRO A 27 -6.22 8.33 22.88
C PRO A 27 -5.49 9.18 21.83
N ALA A 28 -5.00 10.37 22.22
CA ALA A 28 -4.22 11.22 21.33
C ALA A 28 -2.92 10.50 20.88
N ALA A 29 -2.23 9.83 21.79
CA ALA A 29 -1.03 9.04 21.45
C ALA A 29 -1.36 7.85 20.55
N VAL A 30 -2.45 7.12 20.82
CA VAL A 30 -2.91 5.98 20.00
C VAL A 30 -3.24 6.42 18.57
N ALA A 31 -3.74 7.64 18.35
CA ALA A 31 -3.99 8.17 17.01
C ALA A 31 -2.72 8.80 16.36
N LEU A 32 -1.96 9.59 17.11
CA LEU A 32 -0.84 10.38 16.61
C LEU A 32 0.36 9.51 16.27
N VAL A 33 0.67 8.50 17.11
CA VAL A 33 1.86 7.66 16.91
C VAL A 33 1.79 6.89 15.58
N PRO A 34 0.70 6.17 15.23
CA PRO A 34 0.56 5.56 13.90
C PRO A 34 0.67 6.56 12.74
N LEU A 35 0.12 7.77 12.89
CA LEU A 35 0.18 8.79 11.85
C LEU A 35 1.61 9.30 11.61
N VAL A 36 2.35 9.58 12.68
CA VAL A 36 3.77 9.94 12.61
C VAL A 36 4.59 8.78 12.01
N CYS A 37 4.30 7.56 12.44
CA CYS A 37 4.93 6.36 11.93
C CYS A 37 4.69 6.20 10.42
N PHE A 38 3.44 6.36 9.97
CA PHE A 38 3.08 6.34 8.56
C PHE A 38 3.81 7.42 7.77
N GLY A 39 3.82 8.67 8.28
CA GLY A 39 4.57 9.77 7.68
C GLY A 39 6.06 9.41 7.51
N HIS A 40 6.67 8.83 8.54
CA HIS A 40 8.06 8.38 8.50
C HIS A 40 8.29 7.29 7.45
N GLU A 41 7.46 6.25 7.36
CA GLU A 41 7.60 5.20 6.33
C GLU A 41 7.42 5.76 4.92
N VAL A 42 6.43 6.64 4.72
CA VAL A 42 6.20 7.31 3.44
C VAL A 42 7.43 8.13 3.05
N LEU A 43 8.01 8.89 3.98
CA LEU A 43 9.20 9.71 3.73
C LEU A 43 10.44 8.86 3.47
N ARG A 44 10.70 7.84 4.30
CA ARG A 44 11.81 6.90 4.13
C ARG A 44 11.75 6.22 2.76
N ALA A 45 10.59 5.68 2.41
CA ALA A 45 10.38 5.02 1.13
C ALA A 45 10.45 6.01 -0.04
N ARG A 46 9.98 7.26 0.12
CA ARG A 46 10.19 8.33 -0.88
C ARG A 46 11.66 8.64 -1.10
N ARG A 47 12.46 8.75 -0.04
CA ARG A 47 13.91 9.01 -0.12
C ARG A 47 14.65 7.86 -0.79
N ALA A 48 14.38 6.61 -0.41
CA ALA A 48 14.95 5.42 -1.04
C ALA A 48 14.62 5.37 -2.54
N ARG A 49 13.35 5.62 -2.91
CA ARG A 49 12.93 5.66 -4.32
C ARG A 49 13.51 6.84 -5.09
N ALA A 50 13.81 7.97 -4.45
CA ALA A 50 14.47 9.11 -5.11
C ALA A 50 15.90 8.75 -5.48
N ARG A 51 16.63 8.05 -4.59
CA ARG A 51 17.97 7.52 -4.90
C ARG A 51 17.93 6.50 -6.04
N HIS A 52 17.01 5.54 -5.96
CA HIS A 52 16.82 4.53 -7.01
C HIS A 52 16.47 5.17 -8.37
N ARG A 53 15.67 6.24 -8.36
CA ARG A 53 15.40 7.02 -9.57
C ARG A 53 16.63 7.71 -10.14
N GLY A 54 17.47 8.31 -9.30
CA GLY A 54 18.74 8.91 -9.75
C GLY A 54 19.61 7.90 -10.48
N VAL A 55 19.71 6.67 -9.95
CA VAL A 55 20.41 5.57 -10.64
C VAL A 55 19.75 5.26 -11.97
N LEU A 56 18.42 5.03 -12.00
CA LEU A 56 17.70 4.72 -13.23
C LEU A 56 17.71 5.83 -14.28
N ASP A 57 17.79 7.09 -13.87
CA ASP A 57 17.91 8.20 -14.81
C ASP A 57 19.29 8.19 -15.51
N MET A 58 20.31 7.54 -14.92
CA MET A 58 21.62 7.33 -15.55
C MET A 58 21.69 6.06 -16.42
N VAL A 59 21.04 4.96 -16.01
CA VAL A 59 21.17 3.64 -16.68
C VAL A 59 19.96 3.21 -17.49
N GLY A 60 18.82 3.90 -17.37
CA GLY A 60 17.55 3.54 -17.99
C GLY A 60 17.27 4.30 -19.28
N ARG A 61 16.81 3.60 -20.31
CA ARG A 61 16.35 4.20 -21.58
C ARG A 61 14.83 4.31 -21.59
N ARG A 62 14.29 5.52 -21.79
CA ARG A 62 12.82 5.72 -21.83
C ARG A 62 12.25 5.22 -23.16
N SER A 63 11.26 4.33 -23.09
CA SER A 63 10.50 3.85 -24.25
C SER A 63 9.12 4.49 -24.26
N ALA A 64 8.85 5.33 -25.28
CA ALA A 64 7.53 5.94 -25.48
C ALA A 64 6.46 4.89 -25.81
N ARG A 65 6.81 3.90 -26.63
CA ARG A 65 5.93 2.80 -27.05
C ARG A 65 5.39 2.00 -25.85
N LEU A 66 6.27 1.62 -24.92
CA LEU A 66 5.89 0.85 -23.73
C LEU A 66 5.36 1.73 -22.58
N ARG A 67 5.55 3.06 -22.69
CA ARG A 67 5.36 4.03 -21.60
C ARG A 67 6.13 3.61 -20.32
N ALA A 68 7.30 3.02 -20.50
CA ALA A 68 8.14 2.45 -19.46
C ALA A 68 9.62 2.83 -19.66
N THR A 69 10.42 2.67 -18.61
CA THR A 69 11.89 2.82 -18.65
C THR A 69 12.49 1.44 -18.81
N VAL A 70 13.29 1.23 -19.85
CA VAL A 70 14.00 -0.03 -20.11
C VAL A 70 15.35 0.02 -19.42
N LEU A 71 15.61 -0.94 -18.54
CA LEU A 71 16.89 -1.12 -17.87
C LEU A 71 17.71 -2.17 -18.60
N ASP A 72 18.98 -1.88 -18.88
CA ASP A 72 19.89 -2.86 -19.50
C ASP A 72 20.37 -3.87 -18.45
N HIS A 73 19.55 -4.90 -18.24
CA HIS A 73 19.79 -5.95 -17.25
C HIS A 73 19.19 -7.26 -17.73
N ASP A 74 19.93 -8.35 -17.56
CA ASP A 74 19.56 -9.65 -18.12
C ASP A 74 18.54 -10.41 -17.28
N THR A 75 18.49 -10.18 -15.96
CA THR A 75 17.45 -10.78 -15.12
C THR A 75 16.09 -10.17 -15.48
N PRO A 76 15.08 -10.98 -15.84
CA PRO A 76 13.77 -10.50 -16.23
C PRO A 76 13.07 -9.85 -15.03
N ALA A 77 12.83 -8.55 -15.10
CA ALA A 77 12.18 -7.80 -14.03
C ALA A 77 11.25 -6.74 -14.65
N ALA A 78 10.09 -6.58 -14.03
CA ALA A 78 9.18 -5.48 -14.27
C ALA A 78 8.70 -5.00 -12.90
N TYR A 79 8.72 -3.69 -12.68
CA TYR A 79 8.26 -3.11 -11.41
C TYR A 79 7.88 -1.65 -11.59
N CYS A 80 6.96 -1.18 -10.75
CA CYS A 80 6.60 0.22 -10.67
C CYS A 80 7.40 0.99 -9.62
N LEU A 81 7.72 2.24 -9.95
CA LEU A 81 8.25 3.22 -9.02
C LEU A 81 7.18 4.26 -8.68
N PRO A 82 6.58 4.18 -7.49
CA PRO A 82 5.55 5.13 -7.08
C PRO A 82 6.13 6.50 -6.67
N GLY A 83 5.26 7.51 -6.64
CA GLY A 83 5.57 8.86 -6.18
C GLY A 83 4.95 9.93 -7.08
N ARG A 84 5.46 11.18 -7.00
CA ARG A 84 4.96 12.32 -7.79
C ARG A 84 5.13 12.15 -9.30
N ARG A 85 6.17 11.42 -9.72
CA ARG A 85 6.45 11.06 -11.12
C ARG A 85 6.50 9.54 -11.22
N PRO A 86 5.33 8.87 -11.20
CA PRO A 86 5.31 7.42 -11.23
C PRO A 86 5.81 6.94 -12.59
N ARG A 87 6.55 5.82 -12.59
CA ARG A 87 7.03 5.20 -13.82
C ARG A 87 7.14 3.70 -13.65
N ILE A 88 7.06 2.98 -14.76
CA ILE A 88 7.28 1.53 -14.80
C ILE A 88 8.68 1.29 -15.34
N VAL A 89 9.37 0.32 -14.76
CA VAL A 89 10.69 -0.13 -15.18
C VAL A 89 10.57 -1.56 -15.68
N VAL A 90 11.18 -1.86 -16.82
CA VAL A 90 11.23 -3.20 -17.41
C VAL A 90 12.67 -3.50 -17.79
N SER A 91 13.18 -4.69 -17.51
CA SER A 91 14.53 -5.06 -17.91
C SER A 91 14.60 -5.55 -19.36
N ALA A 92 15.77 -5.43 -19.99
CA ALA A 92 16.03 -6.01 -21.31
C ALA A 92 15.79 -7.53 -21.31
N GLY A 93 16.13 -8.22 -20.22
CA GLY A 93 15.80 -9.63 -20.01
C GLY A 93 14.30 -9.92 -20.12
N ALA A 94 13.44 -9.10 -19.51
CA ALA A 94 11.99 -9.26 -19.61
C ALA A 94 11.48 -9.02 -21.03
N LEU A 95 12.07 -8.06 -21.77
CA LEU A 95 11.69 -7.79 -23.17
C LEU A 95 12.07 -8.92 -24.13
N ARG A 96 13.19 -9.61 -23.88
CA ARG A 96 13.59 -10.77 -24.68
C ARG A 96 12.78 -12.02 -24.35
N LEU A 97 12.39 -12.15 -23.08
CA LEU A 97 11.76 -13.36 -22.55
C LEU A 97 10.24 -13.39 -22.75
N LEU A 98 9.57 -12.23 -22.69
CA LEU A 98 8.11 -12.14 -22.76
C LEU A 98 7.63 -11.87 -24.18
N SER A 99 6.61 -12.61 -24.60
CA SER A 99 5.84 -12.28 -25.81
C SER A 99 5.12 -10.92 -25.65
N PRO A 100 4.71 -10.25 -26.75
CA PRO A 100 4.03 -8.96 -26.67
C PRO A 100 2.76 -8.97 -25.79
N ALA A 101 1.96 -10.04 -25.85
CA ALA A 101 0.75 -10.18 -25.03
C ALA A 101 1.07 -10.36 -23.54
N GLN A 102 2.10 -11.14 -23.22
CA GLN A 102 2.59 -11.31 -21.85
C GLN A 102 3.13 -9.99 -21.29
N LEU A 103 3.96 -9.28 -22.07
CA LEU A 103 4.53 -7.99 -21.67
C LEU A 103 3.44 -6.96 -21.38
N GLU A 104 2.44 -6.80 -22.25
CA GLU A 104 1.35 -5.84 -22.00
C GLU A 104 0.52 -6.21 -20.77
N SER A 105 0.31 -7.52 -20.51
CA SER A 105 -0.39 -7.96 -19.30
C SER A 105 0.35 -7.60 -18.01
N VAL A 106 1.68 -7.74 -18.00
CA VAL A 106 2.54 -7.35 -16.87
C VAL A 106 2.57 -5.83 -16.75
N LEU A 107 2.65 -5.10 -17.86
CA LEU A 107 2.61 -3.64 -17.81
C LEU A 107 1.28 -3.13 -17.25
N GLU A 108 0.14 -3.73 -17.58
CA GLU A 108 -1.14 -3.35 -16.98
C GLU A 108 -1.21 -3.69 -15.48
N HIS A 109 -0.61 -4.81 -15.07
CA HIS A 109 -0.44 -5.15 -13.65
C HIS A 109 0.39 -4.07 -12.92
N GLU A 110 1.52 -3.65 -13.46
CA GLU A 110 2.34 -2.57 -12.89
C GLU A 110 1.63 -1.21 -12.89
N ARG A 111 0.85 -0.90 -13.93
CA ARG A 111 -0.01 0.29 -13.98
C ARG A 111 -1.04 0.26 -12.87
N ALA A 112 -1.55 -0.92 -12.51
CA ALA A 112 -2.52 -1.08 -11.43
C ALA A 112 -1.93 -0.67 -10.06
N HIS A 113 -0.69 -1.06 -9.76
CA HIS A 113 -0.02 -0.65 -8.51
C HIS A 113 0.12 0.88 -8.39
N ILE A 114 0.44 1.55 -9.50
CA ILE A 114 0.54 3.01 -9.55
C ILE A 114 -0.84 3.63 -9.35
N ALA A 115 -1.84 3.20 -10.13
CA ALA A 115 -3.18 3.77 -10.12
C ALA A 115 -3.87 3.57 -8.76
N GLY A 116 -3.73 2.39 -8.16
CA GLY A 116 -4.27 2.07 -6.84
C GLY A 116 -3.43 2.61 -5.68
N ARG A 117 -2.29 3.25 -5.96
CA ARG A 117 -1.36 3.77 -4.95
C ARG A 117 -1.00 2.72 -3.88
N HIS A 118 -0.81 1.46 -4.30
CA HIS A 118 -0.64 0.30 -3.41
C HIS A 118 0.48 0.47 -2.37
N HIS A 119 1.52 1.22 -2.72
CA HIS A 119 2.59 1.63 -1.79
C HIS A 119 2.13 2.38 -0.53
N LEU A 120 1.01 3.11 -0.57
CA LEU A 120 0.46 3.80 0.61
C LEU A 120 -0.24 2.80 1.54
N ALA A 121 -0.98 1.85 1.00
CA ALA A 121 -1.61 0.79 1.80
C ALA A 121 -0.54 -0.10 2.48
N LEU A 122 0.55 -0.41 1.79
CA LEU A 122 1.70 -1.08 2.39
C LEU A 122 2.37 -0.22 3.48
N ALA A 123 2.59 1.08 3.23
CA ALA A 123 3.17 1.96 4.25
C ALA A 123 2.27 2.10 5.50
N ALA A 124 0.94 2.07 5.34
CA ALA A 124 -0.02 2.09 6.44
C ALA A 124 0.08 0.81 7.28
N THR A 125 0.14 -0.35 6.65
CA THR A 125 0.29 -1.62 7.39
C THR A 125 1.67 -1.81 7.99
N GLU A 126 2.73 -1.29 7.37
CA GLU A 126 4.08 -1.23 7.95
C GLU A 126 4.10 -0.34 9.20
N ALA A 127 3.48 0.85 9.14
CA ALA A 127 3.34 1.72 10.29
C ALA A 127 2.53 1.08 11.41
N PHE A 128 1.41 0.42 11.07
CA PHE A 128 0.60 -0.33 12.01
C PHE A 128 1.41 -1.46 12.68
N ALA A 129 2.13 -2.27 11.89
CA ALA A 129 2.99 -3.34 12.39
C ALA A 129 4.11 -2.84 13.31
N ARG A 130 4.67 -1.66 13.03
CA ARG A 130 5.70 -1.05 13.85
C ARG A 130 5.15 -0.53 15.19
N VAL A 131 3.98 0.09 15.19
CA VAL A 131 3.36 0.59 16.43
C VAL A 131 2.84 -0.56 17.29
N PHE A 132 2.14 -1.51 16.67
CA PHE A 132 1.49 -2.62 17.36
C PHE A 132 2.26 -3.93 17.21
N ARG A 133 3.59 -3.86 17.37
CA ARG A 133 4.51 -5.00 17.12
C ARG A 133 4.25 -6.23 17.99
N TRP A 134 3.58 -6.06 19.13
CA TRP A 134 3.20 -7.13 20.04
C TRP A 134 1.92 -7.86 19.62
N LEU A 135 1.15 -7.33 18.67
CA LEU A 135 -0.06 -7.98 18.16
C LEU A 135 0.30 -8.89 16.97
N PRO A 136 0.04 -10.20 17.03
CA PRO A 136 0.23 -11.10 15.88
C PRO A 136 -0.52 -10.63 14.64
N LEU A 137 -1.70 -10.03 14.85
CA LEU A 137 -2.55 -9.45 13.82
C LEU A 137 -1.83 -8.37 13.00
N ALA A 138 -0.91 -7.60 13.60
CA ALA A 138 -0.24 -6.52 12.91
C ALA A 138 0.77 -7.01 11.86
N ARG A 139 1.46 -8.13 12.15
CA ARG A 139 2.31 -8.81 11.18
C ARG A 139 1.49 -9.44 10.05
N GLU A 140 0.37 -10.08 10.40
CA GLU A 140 -0.52 -10.72 9.45
C GLU A 140 -1.19 -9.69 8.51
N ALA A 141 -1.62 -8.55 9.05
CA ALA A 141 -2.23 -7.47 8.29
C ALA A 141 -1.33 -7.00 7.14
N ARG A 142 -0.01 -6.91 7.37
CA ARG A 142 0.95 -6.55 6.33
C ARG A 142 1.02 -7.60 5.22
N ALA A 143 1.14 -8.88 5.58
CA ALA A 143 1.23 -9.98 4.63
C ALA A 143 -0.05 -10.13 3.79
N GLN A 144 -1.22 -10.09 4.45
CA GLN A 144 -2.51 -10.18 3.80
C GLN A 144 -2.79 -8.96 2.92
N THR A 145 -2.43 -7.76 3.36
CA THR A 145 -2.58 -6.55 2.55
C THR A 145 -1.72 -6.63 1.29
N ALA A 146 -0.46 -7.08 1.40
CA ALA A 146 0.37 -7.28 0.21
C ALA A 146 -0.28 -8.26 -0.78
N LEU A 147 -0.76 -9.41 -0.30
CA LEU A 147 -1.45 -10.40 -1.13
C LEU A 147 -2.73 -9.85 -1.79
N LEU A 148 -3.55 -9.09 -1.04
CA LEU A 148 -4.76 -8.47 -1.56
C LEU A 148 -4.47 -7.39 -2.61
N LEU A 149 -3.37 -6.65 -2.47
CA LEU A 149 -2.95 -5.65 -3.45
C LEU A 149 -2.44 -6.29 -4.74
N GLU A 150 -1.71 -7.41 -4.65
CA GLU A 150 -1.34 -8.23 -5.82
C GLU A 150 -2.60 -8.74 -6.54
N MET A 151 -3.56 -9.26 -5.78
CA MET A 151 -4.85 -9.71 -6.31
C MET A 151 -5.65 -8.59 -6.97
N ALA A 152 -5.63 -7.39 -6.41
CA ALA A 152 -6.29 -6.23 -7.00
C ALA A 152 -5.60 -5.77 -8.31
N ALA A 153 -4.27 -5.88 -8.37
CA ALA A 153 -3.50 -5.60 -9.57
C ALA A 153 -3.77 -6.64 -10.67
N ASP A 154 -3.80 -7.92 -10.31
CA ASP A 154 -4.20 -9.03 -11.17
C ASP A 154 -5.59 -8.81 -11.76
N ASP A 155 -6.59 -8.51 -10.93
CA ASP A 155 -7.96 -8.24 -11.38
C ASP A 155 -8.03 -7.07 -12.37
N ARG A 156 -7.12 -6.10 -12.25
CA ARG A 156 -7.05 -4.98 -13.20
C ARG A 156 -6.41 -5.36 -14.52
N ALA A 157 -5.35 -6.15 -14.50
CA ALA A 157 -4.75 -6.69 -15.73
C ALA A 157 -5.74 -7.61 -16.47
N LEU A 158 -6.44 -8.47 -15.73
CA LEU A 158 -7.43 -9.42 -16.27
C LEU A 158 -8.67 -8.77 -16.90
N ARG A 159 -8.92 -7.47 -16.62
CA ARG A 159 -9.97 -6.71 -17.34
C ARG A 159 -9.60 -6.34 -18.77
N ARG A 160 -8.30 -6.33 -19.10
CA ARG A 160 -7.79 -5.86 -20.40
C ARG A 160 -7.02 -6.93 -21.17
N HIS A 161 -6.53 -7.95 -20.47
CA HIS A 161 -5.69 -8.99 -21.04
C HIS A 161 -6.20 -10.38 -20.66
N PRO A 162 -6.01 -11.38 -21.54
CA PRO A 162 -6.44 -12.74 -21.26
C PRO A 162 -5.66 -13.32 -20.08
N ARG A 163 -6.34 -14.12 -19.27
CA ARG A 163 -5.78 -14.78 -18.08
C ARG A 163 -4.49 -15.55 -18.36
N GLN A 164 -4.46 -16.27 -19.48
CA GLN A 164 -3.30 -17.06 -19.88
C GLN A 164 -2.06 -16.20 -20.13
N ALA A 165 -2.22 -14.98 -20.68
CA ALA A 165 -1.09 -14.07 -20.89
C ALA A 165 -0.48 -13.64 -19.56
N LEU A 166 -1.29 -13.26 -18.57
CA LEU A 166 -0.78 -12.86 -17.25
C LEU A 166 -0.14 -14.04 -16.52
N VAL A 167 -0.83 -15.18 -16.41
CA VAL A 167 -0.31 -16.36 -15.71
C VAL A 167 1.00 -16.84 -16.32
N SER A 168 1.05 -16.97 -17.66
CA SER A 168 2.27 -17.37 -18.34
C SER A 168 3.39 -16.34 -18.16
N ALA A 169 3.10 -15.04 -18.23
CA ALA A 169 4.11 -14.01 -17.99
C ALA A 169 4.73 -14.11 -16.60
N LEU A 170 3.91 -14.28 -15.55
CA LEU A 170 4.39 -14.42 -14.17
C LEU A 170 5.26 -15.67 -14.00
N TYR A 171 4.82 -16.80 -14.59
CA TYR A 171 5.60 -18.04 -14.58
C TYR A 171 6.94 -17.88 -15.32
N THR A 172 6.91 -17.33 -16.53
CA THR A 172 8.11 -17.13 -17.35
C THR A 172 9.09 -16.17 -16.68
N MET A 173 8.63 -15.05 -16.11
CA MET A 173 9.49 -14.11 -15.38
C MET A 173 10.17 -14.77 -14.18
N ALA A 174 9.43 -15.54 -13.40
CA ALA A 174 9.98 -16.21 -12.24
C ALA A 174 10.93 -17.37 -12.60
N ALA A 175 10.64 -18.13 -13.66
CA ALA A 175 11.53 -19.15 -14.18
C ALA A 175 12.86 -18.55 -14.72
N GLY A 176 12.81 -17.31 -15.22
CA GLY A 176 14.00 -16.59 -15.66
C GLY A 176 14.81 -15.90 -14.55
N HIS A 177 14.36 -15.95 -13.28
CA HIS A 177 15.19 -15.55 -12.15
C HIS A 177 16.14 -16.71 -11.81
N ALA A 178 17.46 -16.49 -11.94
CA ALA A 178 18.44 -17.43 -11.41
C ALA A 178 18.25 -17.59 -9.89
N PRO A 179 18.44 -18.80 -9.32
CA PRO A 179 18.11 -19.13 -7.92
C PRO A 179 18.83 -18.33 -6.82
N HIS A 180 19.64 -17.32 -7.18
CA HIS A 180 20.49 -16.55 -6.28
C HIS A 180 20.17 -15.04 -6.23
N ALA A 181 19.08 -14.56 -6.85
CA ALA A 181 18.70 -13.15 -6.78
C ALA A 181 17.86 -12.85 -5.52
N PRO A 182 18.35 -12.09 -4.53
CA PRO A 182 17.58 -11.76 -3.34
C PRO A 182 16.52 -10.71 -3.69
N GLY A 183 15.23 -11.05 -3.56
CA GLY A 183 14.15 -10.06 -3.49
C GLY A 183 13.38 -9.75 -4.76
N GLY A 184 13.37 -10.64 -5.76
CA GLY A 184 12.42 -10.55 -6.87
C GLY A 184 10.97 -10.71 -6.37
N ALA A 185 10.08 -9.78 -6.74
CA ALA A 185 8.66 -9.74 -6.35
C ALA A 185 7.82 -10.96 -6.80
N PHE A 186 8.44 -11.92 -7.49
CA PHE A 186 7.81 -13.15 -7.97
C PHE A 186 8.67 -14.36 -7.66
N THR A 187 8.58 -14.86 -6.42
CA THR A 187 9.03 -16.21 -6.12
C THR A 187 7.96 -17.20 -6.61
N VAL A 188 8.21 -17.90 -7.71
CA VAL A 188 7.41 -19.08 -8.09
C VAL A 188 7.61 -20.13 -6.99
N GLY A 189 6.56 -20.35 -6.19
CA GLY A 189 6.56 -21.28 -5.06
C GLY A 189 6.21 -20.67 -3.70
N GLY A 190 6.15 -19.34 -3.58
CA GLY A 190 5.67 -18.71 -2.34
C GLY A 190 4.16 -18.96 -2.11
N PRO A 191 3.68 -19.09 -0.86
CA PRO A 191 2.25 -19.31 -0.56
C PRO A 191 1.31 -18.32 -1.28
N GLY A 192 1.73 -17.06 -1.43
CA GLY A 192 0.96 -16.03 -2.14
C GLY A 192 0.80 -16.29 -3.64
N ALA A 193 1.78 -16.91 -4.32
CA ALA A 193 1.70 -17.21 -5.75
C ALA A 193 0.66 -18.31 -6.03
N VAL A 194 0.61 -19.34 -5.18
CA VAL A 194 -0.38 -20.42 -5.29
C VAL A 194 -1.80 -19.89 -5.08
N VAL A 195 -2.00 -19.04 -4.06
CA VAL A 195 -3.33 -18.45 -3.80
C VAL A 195 -3.78 -17.56 -4.96
N ARG A 196 -2.87 -16.75 -5.52
CA ARG A 196 -3.17 -15.93 -6.71
C ARG A 196 -3.55 -16.79 -7.90
N LEU A 197 -2.77 -17.84 -8.20
CA LEU A 197 -3.06 -18.74 -9.32
C LEU A 197 -4.41 -19.45 -9.16
N ARG A 198 -4.67 -20.02 -7.97
CA ARG A 198 -5.96 -20.65 -7.67
C ARG A 198 -7.12 -19.67 -7.83
N ARG A 199 -6.96 -18.45 -7.33
CA ARG A 199 -7.96 -17.38 -7.47
C ARG A 199 -8.16 -16.95 -8.93
N MET A 200 -7.09 -16.89 -9.72
CA MET A 200 -7.22 -16.61 -11.14
C MET A 200 -8.00 -17.72 -11.83
N LEU A 201 -7.81 -18.99 -11.47
CA LEU A 201 -8.52 -20.12 -12.06
C LEU A 201 -10.01 -20.15 -11.66
N ASP A 202 -10.32 -19.87 -10.40
CA ASP A 202 -11.68 -19.78 -9.88
C ASP A 202 -12.41 -18.52 -10.38
N ALA A 203 -13.50 -18.68 -11.13
CA ALA A 203 -14.37 -17.57 -11.52
C ALA A 203 -15.19 -17.07 -10.31
N ARG A 204 -14.59 -16.25 -9.44
CA ARG A 204 -15.32 -15.69 -8.29
C ARG A 204 -16.11 -14.43 -8.64
N ARG A 205 -17.31 -14.35 -8.05
CA ARG A 205 -18.18 -13.17 -8.06
C ARG A 205 -17.52 -12.04 -7.25
N ARG A 206 -17.65 -10.81 -7.76
CA ARG A 206 -17.20 -9.61 -7.02
C ARG A 206 -18.09 -9.42 -5.79
N PRO A 207 -17.52 -9.08 -4.61
CA PRO A 207 -18.33 -8.72 -3.45
C PRO A 207 -19.18 -7.49 -3.75
N HIS A 208 -20.39 -7.43 -3.16
CA HIS A 208 -21.34 -6.34 -3.40
C HIS A 208 -20.76 -5.01 -2.85
N PRO A 209 -20.85 -3.89 -3.58
CA PRO A 209 -20.20 -2.62 -3.20
C PRO A 209 -20.64 -2.12 -1.82
N ALA A 210 -21.89 -2.37 -1.43
CA ALA A 210 -22.41 -2.03 -0.10
C ALA A 210 -21.66 -2.77 1.04
N LEU A 211 -21.33 -4.05 0.84
CA LEU A 211 -20.58 -4.84 1.83
C LEU A 211 -19.17 -4.29 2.00
N CYS A 212 -18.53 -3.90 0.90
CA CYS A 212 -17.22 -3.26 0.92
C CYS A 212 -17.26 -1.90 1.64
N GLY A 213 -18.30 -1.10 1.39
CA GLY A 213 -18.51 0.19 2.06
C GLY A 213 -18.69 0.03 3.57
N LEU A 214 -19.51 -0.94 4.00
CA LEU A 214 -19.71 -1.26 5.41
C LEU A 214 -18.41 -1.71 6.08
N ALA A 215 -17.67 -2.63 5.46
CA ALA A 215 -16.40 -3.10 6.00
C ALA A 215 -15.38 -1.95 6.14
N ALA A 216 -15.31 -1.05 5.16
CA ALA A 216 -14.46 0.14 5.23
C ALA A 216 -14.90 1.09 6.36
N ALA A 217 -16.20 1.32 6.52
CA ALA A 217 -16.74 2.16 7.58
C ALA A 217 -16.43 1.59 8.98
N VAL A 218 -16.59 0.29 9.17
CA VAL A 218 -16.25 -0.39 10.44
C VAL A 218 -14.75 -0.31 10.72
N ALA A 219 -13.90 -0.57 9.72
CA ALA A 219 -12.46 -0.51 9.86
C ALA A 219 -11.93 0.89 10.22
N VAL A 220 -12.60 1.95 9.75
CA VAL A 220 -12.24 3.35 10.07
C VAL A 220 -12.91 3.84 11.36
N GLY A 221 -14.16 3.46 11.61
CA GLY A 221 -14.96 3.93 12.74
C GLY A 221 -14.56 3.31 14.07
N LEU A 222 -14.26 2.01 14.09
CA LEU A 222 -13.93 1.29 15.33
C LEU A 222 -12.68 1.84 16.06
N PRO A 223 -11.59 2.20 15.37
CA PRO A 223 -10.43 2.86 16.01
C PRO A 223 -10.71 4.29 16.50
N LEU A 224 -11.71 4.98 15.93
CA LEU A 224 -12.08 6.35 16.29
C LEU A 224 -13.14 6.41 17.41
N LEU A 225 -13.74 5.28 17.75
CA LEU A 225 -14.78 5.16 18.77
C LEU A 225 -14.27 5.51 20.19
N PRO A 226 -13.09 5.04 20.64
CA PRO A 226 -12.55 5.40 21.95
C PRO A 226 -12.30 6.90 22.18
N PRO A 227 -11.67 7.66 21.26
CA PRO A 227 -11.53 9.12 21.44
C PRO A 227 -12.87 9.86 21.37
N LEU A 228 -13.85 9.39 20.59
CA LEU A 228 -15.17 10.01 20.53
C LEU A 228 -15.97 9.83 21.83
N LEU A 229 -15.89 8.66 22.46
CA LEU A 229 -16.52 8.40 23.76
C LEU A 229 -15.81 9.14 24.92
N GLY A 230 -14.49 9.30 24.85
CA GLY A 230 -13.73 10.09 25.83
C GLY A 230 -13.93 11.60 25.71
N CYS A 231 -14.34 12.09 24.53
CA CYS A 231 -14.65 13.48 24.26
C CYS A 231 -16.14 13.84 24.36
N ALA A 232 -17.03 12.89 24.68
CA ALA A 232 -18.41 13.23 25.03
C ALA A 232 -18.40 13.94 26.40
N PRO A 233 -18.58 15.29 26.47
CA PRO A 233 -18.85 15.90 27.75
C PRO A 233 -20.15 15.28 28.25
N GLY A 234 -20.17 14.85 29.51
CA GLY A 234 -21.38 14.29 30.11
C GLY A 234 -22.57 15.21 29.83
N MET A 235 -23.61 14.65 29.20
CA MET A 235 -24.95 15.23 29.27
C MET A 235 -25.49 15.02 30.68
#